data_AF-A0A6M4IPJ9-F1
#
_entry.id   AF-A0A6M4IPJ9-F1
#
_cell.length_a   1.000
_cell.length_b   1.000
_cell.length_c   1.000
_cell.angle_alpha   90.00
_cell.angle_beta   90.00
_cell.angle_gamma   90.00
#
_symmetry.space_group_name_H-M   'P 1'
#
loop_
_entity.id
_entity.type
_entity.pdbx_description
1 polymer ?
#
loop_
_entity_poly.entity_id
_entity_poly.type
_entity_poly.pdbx_seq_one_letter_code
_entity_poly.pdbx_strand_id
1 'polypeptide(L)'
;MREVTFASGAREFRKRREGMIHAMDGGLWLHRHVWQGRPMVHFVSTDRERLLAYGEAVGIPASRLQYKPLRDPRTEVRRDAWHWDLGGPVYPPVDERLLVD
;
A
#
# COMPACT_ATOMS: atom_id res chain seq x y z
N MET A 1 -6.51 0.58 -13.88
CA MET A 1 -6.09 0.36 -12.47
C MET A 1 -5.31 -0.94 -12.26
N ARG A 2 -5.81 -2.11 -12.70
CA ARG A 2 -5.09 -3.40 -12.58
C ARG A 2 -3.66 -3.35 -13.13
N GLU A 3 -3.52 -3.06 -14.44
CA GLU A 3 -2.20 -2.97 -15.10
C GLU A 3 -1.30 -1.91 -14.47
N VAL A 4 -1.84 -0.72 -14.15
CA VAL A 4 -1.08 0.35 -13.48
C VAL A 4 -0.55 -0.11 -12.11
N THR A 5 -1.34 -0.88 -11.36
CA THR A 5 -0.94 -1.40 -10.04
C THR A 5 0.13 -2.48 -10.17
N PHE A 6 0.04 -3.35 -11.17
CA PHE A 6 1.09 -4.32 -11.44
C PHE A 6 2.39 -3.63 -11.91
N ALA A 7 2.28 -2.71 -12.87
CA ALA A 7 3.40 -1.97 -13.43
C ALA A 7 4.10 -1.04 -12.42
N SER A 8 3.39 -0.56 -11.39
CA SER A 8 4.01 0.23 -10.32
C SER A 8 4.95 -0.59 -9.41
N GLY A 9 5.00 -1.91 -9.59
CA GLY A 9 5.77 -2.80 -8.75
C GLY A 9 5.10 -3.10 -7.40
N ALA A 10 3.79 -2.83 -7.28
CA ALA A 10 3.03 -3.17 -6.07
C ALA A 10 3.12 -4.67 -5.76
N ARG A 11 3.12 -5.00 -4.47
CA ARG A 11 3.11 -6.38 -3.98
C ARG A 11 2.10 -6.58 -2.86
N GLU A 12 1.48 -7.75 -2.88
CA GLU A 12 0.62 -8.28 -1.83
C GLU A 12 1.34 -9.44 -1.15
N PHE A 13 1.16 -9.57 0.16
CA PHE A 13 1.82 -10.60 0.96
C PHE A 13 0.79 -11.32 1.81
N ARG A 14 0.93 -12.64 1.94
CA ARG A 14 0.06 -13.43 2.81
C ARG A 14 0.24 -13.05 4.28
N LYS A 15 1.48 -12.82 4.71
CA LYS A 15 1.75 -12.38 6.09
C LYS A 15 1.92 -10.87 6.13
N ARG A 16 1.16 -10.23 7.03
CA ARG A 16 1.26 -8.80 7.31
C ARG A 16 2.69 -8.34 7.60
N ARG A 17 3.48 -9.16 8.31
CA ARG A 17 4.88 -8.84 8.65
C ARG A 17 5.75 -8.67 7.41
N GLU A 18 5.61 -9.54 6.41
CA GLU A 18 6.41 -9.48 5.17
C GLU A 18 6.05 -8.24 4.35
N GLY A 19 4.75 -7.93 4.24
CA GLY A 19 4.30 -6.71 3.58
C GLY A 19 4.76 -5.44 4.28
N MET A 20 4.74 -5.41 5.63
CA MET A 20 5.33 -4.30 6.38
C MET A 20 6.81 -4.13 6.08
N ILE A 21 7.59 -5.21 6.03
CA ILE A 21 9.02 -5.16 5.68
C ILE A 21 9.21 -4.60 4.27
N HIS A 22 8.43 -5.09 3.30
CA HIS A 22 8.47 -4.57 1.93
C HIS A 22 8.22 -3.06 1.87
N ALA A 23 7.22 -2.56 2.59
CA ALA A 23 6.96 -1.12 2.69
C ALA A 23 8.13 -0.35 3.35
N MET A 24 8.77 -0.94 4.37
CA MET A 24 9.93 -0.35 5.07
C MET A 24 11.17 -0.25 4.19
N ASP A 25 11.26 -1.09 3.17
CA ASP A 25 12.33 -1.07 2.18
C ASP A 25 12.00 -0.15 0.99
N GLY A 26 10.95 0.68 1.10
CA GLY A 26 10.49 1.61 0.06
C GLY A 26 9.60 0.96 -1.00
N GLY A 27 9.26 -0.32 -0.83
CA GLY A 27 8.32 -1.03 -1.69
C GLY A 27 6.88 -0.52 -1.55
N LEU A 28 6.06 -0.79 -2.55
CA LEU A 28 4.65 -0.45 -2.57
C LEU A 28 3.83 -1.66 -2.09
N TRP A 29 3.49 -1.66 -0.81
CA TRP A 29 2.74 -2.76 -0.20
C TRP A 29 1.24 -2.51 -0.29
N LEU A 30 0.54 -3.36 -1.05
CA LEU A 30 -0.92 -3.40 -1.09
C LEU A 30 -1.43 -4.40 -0.06
N HIS A 31 -2.21 -3.91 0.89
CA HIS A 31 -2.79 -4.70 1.97
C HIS A 31 -4.31 -4.62 1.93
N ARG A 32 -4.95 -5.76 1.71
CA ARG A 32 -6.41 -5.87 1.72
C ARG A 32 -6.89 -6.18 3.13
N HIS A 33 -7.89 -5.44 3.59
CA HIS A 33 -8.47 -5.58 4.92
C HIS A 33 -9.99 -5.39 4.88
N VAL A 34 -10.70 -5.92 5.87
CA VAL A 34 -12.15 -5.68 6.03
C VAL A 34 -12.36 -4.90 7.31
N TRP A 35 -12.87 -3.68 7.20
CA TRP A 35 -13.15 -2.79 8.33
C TRP A 35 -14.66 -2.55 8.46
N GLN A 36 -15.22 -2.86 9.63
CA GLN A 36 -16.68 -2.76 9.88
C GLN A 36 -17.54 -3.43 8.79
N GLY A 37 -17.11 -4.60 8.31
CA GLY A 37 -17.79 -5.34 7.23
C GLY A 37 -17.57 -4.77 5.83
N ARG A 38 -16.76 -3.73 5.66
CA ARG A 38 -16.47 -3.08 4.37
C ARG A 38 -15.06 -3.42 3.91
N PRO A 39 -14.88 -3.90 2.66
CA PRO A 39 -13.55 -4.06 2.08
C PRO A 39 -12.81 -2.73 1.98
N MET A 40 -11.52 -2.78 2.29
CA MET A 40 -10.57 -1.68 2.20
C MET A 40 -9.23 -2.17 1.66
N VAL A 41 -8.50 -1.24 1.07
CA VAL A 41 -7.10 -1.44 0.67
C VAL A 41 -6.26 -0.34 1.32
N HIS A 42 -5.24 -0.75 2.07
CA HIS A 42 -4.17 0.15 2.47
C HIS A 42 -3.04 -0.02 1.47
N PHE A 43 -2.63 1.07 0.84
CA PHE A 43 -1.44 1.08 -0.01
C PHE A 43 -0.34 1.89 0.68
N VAL A 44 0.75 1.20 1.02
CA VAL A 44 1.66 1.62 2.08
C VAL A 44 3.10 1.60 1.60
N SER A 45 3.85 2.64 1.95
CA SER A 45 5.29 2.71 1.71
C SER A 45 5.97 3.74 2.62
N THR A 46 7.27 3.53 2.85
CA THR A 46 8.18 4.56 3.36
C THR A 46 8.76 5.44 2.24
N ASP A 47 8.47 5.13 0.97
CA ASP A 47 8.77 5.98 -0.17
C ASP A 47 7.51 6.78 -0.54
N ARG A 48 7.48 8.05 -0.10
CA ARG A 48 6.37 8.97 -0.36
C ARG A 48 6.17 9.23 -1.86
N GLU A 49 7.26 9.35 -2.60
CA GLU A 49 7.23 9.75 -4.01
C GLU A 49 6.63 8.64 -4.87
N ARG A 50 6.95 7.37 -4.59
CA ARG A 50 6.30 6.23 -5.25
C ARG A 50 4.79 6.19 -5.03
N LEU A 51 4.33 6.49 -3.82
CA LEU A 51 2.89 6.54 -3.52
C LEU A 51 2.20 7.69 -4.25
N LEU A 52 2.86 8.85 -4.36
CA LEU A 52 2.34 9.99 -5.10
C LEU A 52 2.28 9.71 -6.61
N ALA A 53 3.36 9.15 -7.18
CA ALA A 53 3.42 8.77 -8.59
C ALA A 53 2.32 7.75 -8.93
N TYR A 54 2.10 6.76 -8.06
CA TYR A 54 0.98 5.85 -8.20
C TYR A 54 -0.37 6.58 -8.12
N GLY A 55 -0.55 7.43 -7.11
CA GLY A 55 -1.78 8.19 -6.89
C GLY A 55 -2.15 9.03 -8.11
N GLU A 56 -1.18 9.75 -8.68
CA GLU A 56 -1.32 10.50 -9.93
C GLU A 56 -1.77 9.60 -11.09
N ALA A 57 -1.09 8.46 -11.29
CA ALA A 57 -1.39 7.52 -12.37
C ALA A 57 -2.79 6.89 -12.29
N VAL A 58 -3.41 6.86 -11.11
CA VAL A 58 -4.78 6.34 -10.92
C VAL A 58 -5.80 7.43 -10.53
N GLY A 59 -5.42 8.71 -10.59
CA GLY A 59 -6.31 9.85 -10.35
C GLY A 59 -6.68 10.09 -8.89
N ILE A 60 -5.87 9.64 -7.93
CA ILE A 60 -6.04 9.95 -6.50
C ILE A 60 -5.31 11.27 -6.20
N PRO A 61 -5.99 12.29 -5.66
CA PRO A 61 -5.36 13.56 -5.33
C PRO A 61 -4.37 13.42 -4.17
N ALA A 62 -3.20 14.06 -4.30
CA ALA A 62 -2.14 14.08 -3.29
C ALA A 62 -2.61 14.49 -1.88
N SER A 63 -3.64 15.35 -1.79
CA SER A 63 -4.24 15.82 -0.53
C SER A 63 -4.89 14.70 0.30
N ARG A 64 -5.18 13.54 -0.29
CA ARG A 64 -5.70 12.37 0.43
C ARG A 64 -4.61 11.49 1.02
N LEU A 65 -3.32 11.78 0.76
CA LEU A 65 -2.21 10.96 1.23
C LEU A 65 -2.04 11.19 2.73
N GLN A 66 -2.06 10.11 3.50
CA GLN A 66 -1.98 10.21 4.95
C GLN A 66 -0.57 9.91 5.42
N TYR A 67 0.01 10.81 6.21
CA TYR A 67 1.22 10.53 6.97
C TYR A 67 0.87 9.77 8.25
N LYS A 68 1.39 8.56 8.40
CA LYS A 68 1.15 7.67 9.55
C LYS A 68 2.38 6.80 9.79
N PRO A 69 3.29 7.20 10.69
CA PRO A 69 4.49 6.44 11.00
C PRO A 69 4.20 5.00 11.39
N LEU A 70 5.00 4.08 10.87
CA LEU A 70 4.91 2.65 11.16
C LEU A 70 6.13 2.20 11.95
N ARG A 71 5.91 1.24 12.88
CA ARG A 71 6.99 0.57 13.61
C ARG A 71 7.58 -0.52 12.73
N ASP A 72 8.87 -0.43 12.41
CA ASP A 72 9.57 -1.46 11.62
C ASP A 72 9.56 -2.78 12.41
N PRO A 73 9.03 -3.88 11.86
CA PRO A 73 8.93 -5.16 12.57
C PRO A 73 10.26 -5.92 12.70
N ARG A 74 11.36 -5.36 12.19
CA ARG A 74 12.72 -5.89 12.33
C ARG A 74 13.48 -5.23 13.47
N THR A 75 13.31 -3.92 13.64
CA THR A 75 14.11 -3.09 14.56
C THR A 75 13.30 -2.44 15.66
N GLU A 76 11.97 -2.51 15.60
CA GLU A 76 11.05 -1.89 16.54
C GLU A 76 11.05 -0.35 16.57
N VAL A 77 11.83 0.29 15.69
CA VAL A 77 11.92 1.74 15.53
C VAL A 77 10.78 2.25 14.65
N ARG A 78 10.19 3.41 14.99
CA ARG A 78 9.20 4.07 14.14
C ARG A 78 9.88 4.79 12.97
N ARG A 79 9.36 4.61 11.76
CA ARG A 79 9.79 5.29 10.55
C ARG A 79 8.62 6.02 9.91
N ASP A 80 8.94 7.11 9.23
CA ASP A 80 7.98 7.83 8.40
C ASP A 80 7.40 6.90 7.34
N ALA A 81 6.07 6.90 7.24
CA ALA A 81 5.35 6.10 6.28
C ALA A 81 4.09 6.86 5.84
N TRP A 82 3.69 6.57 4.61
CA TRP A 82 2.52 7.18 3.99
C TRP A 82 1.54 6.10 3.54
N HIS A 83 0.26 6.43 3.61
CA HIS A 83 -0.81 5.51 3.31
C HIS A 83 -1.84 6.14 2.38
N TRP A 84 -2.24 5.35 1.37
CA TRP A 84 -3.55 5.47 0.77
C TRP A 84 -4.51 4.51 1.46
N ASP A 85 -5.39 5.04 2.31
CA ASP A 85 -6.50 4.26 2.88
C ASP A 85 -7.71 4.35 1.94
N LEU A 86 -7.86 3.34 1.09
CA LEU A 86 -8.86 3.30 0.03
C LEU A 86 -10.06 2.45 0.49
N GLY A 87 -11.25 3.04 0.51
CA GLY A 87 -12.52 2.36 0.80
C GLY A 87 -13.57 2.66 -0.27
N GLY A 88 -14.58 1.79 -0.41
CA GLY A 88 -15.65 1.91 -1.41
C GLY A 88 -15.30 1.25 -2.76
N PRO A 89 -16.07 1.47 -3.84
CA PRO A 89 -16.00 0.64 -5.06
C PRO A 89 -14.72 0.83 -5.91
N VAL A 90 -13.77 1.66 -5.49
CA VAL A 90 -12.62 2.07 -6.31
C VAL A 90 -11.31 1.87 -5.53
N TYR A 91 -10.89 0.62 -5.45
CA TYR A 91 -9.53 0.21 -5.07
C TYR A 91 -9.01 -0.83 -6.08
N PRO A 92 -7.70 -1.10 -6.14
CA PRO A 92 -7.17 -2.02 -7.13
C PRO A 92 -7.83 -3.40 -7.03
N PRO A 93 -8.30 -3.98 -8.15
CA PRO A 93 -8.91 -5.30 -8.13
C PRO A 93 -7.91 -6.36 -7.69
N VAL A 94 -8.39 -7.52 -7.24
CA VAL A 94 -7.53 -8.67 -6.90
C VAL A 94 -6.74 -9.11 -8.12
N ASP A 95 -5.42 -9.23 -7.98
CA ASP A 95 -4.51 -9.63 -9.04
C ASP A 95 -3.43 -10.56 -8.48
N GLU A 96 -3.46 -11.82 -8.90
CA GLU A 96 -2.55 -12.87 -8.41
C GLU A 96 -1.09 -12.57 -8.74
N ARG A 97 -0.83 -11.77 -9.78
CA ARG A 97 0.54 -11.36 -10.14
C ARG A 97 1.19 -10.45 -9.09
N LEU A 98 0.39 -9.86 -8.19
CA LEU A 98 0.90 -9.05 -7.08
C LEU A 98 1.32 -9.92 -5.89
N LEU A 99 0.81 -11.15 -5.79
CA LEU A 99 1.07 -12.02 -4.65
C LEU A 99 2.52 -12.49 -4.65
N VAL A 100 3.17 -12.31 -3.51
CA VAL A 100 4.49 -12.88 -3.22
C VAL A 100 4.29 -14.09 -2.30
N ASP A 101 4.94 -15.20 -2.66
CA ASP A 101 4.93 -16.44 -1.87
C ASP A 101 5.79 -16.36 -0.61
#